data_AF-A0A0G0W5R6-F1
#
_entry.id   AF-A0A0G0W5R6-F1
#
_cell.length_a   1.000
_cell.length_b   1.000
_cell.length_c   1.000
_cell.angle_alpha   90.00
_cell.angle_beta   90.00
_cell.angle_gamma   90.00
#
_symmetry.space_group_name_H-M   'P 1'
#
loop_
_entity.id
_entity.type
_entity.pdbx_description
1 polymer ?
#
loop_
_entity_poly.entity_id
_entity_poly.type
_entity_poly.pdbx_seq_one_letter_code
_entity_poly.pdbx_strand_id
1 'polypeptide(L)' 'MKNKILIIDYGVGNDQSVINVIDFLGYDFLVSNKKEDILKSSAYILPGVGAFNEAMKNLNSLGIAELLKKQVLSN' A
#
# COMPACT_ATOMS: atom_id res chain seq x y z
N MET A 1 4.05 -19.63 -3.77
CA MET A 1 4.10 -18.97 -2.45
C MET A 1 3.41 -17.62 -2.63
N LYS A 2 2.15 -17.52 -2.24
CA LYS A 2 1.31 -16.32 -2.42
C LYS A 2 1.07 -15.80 -1.02
N ASN A 3 1.67 -14.69 -0.62
CA ASN A 3 1.26 -13.80 0.48
C ASN A 3 2.32 -12.70 0.64
N LYS A 4 2.48 -11.84 -0.37
CA LYS A 4 3.34 -10.65 -0.26
C LYS A 4 2.50 -9.49 0.24
N ILE A 5 2.88 -8.91 1.37
CA ILE A 5 2.27 -7.68 1.89
C ILE A 5 2.84 -6.51 1.08
N LEU A 6 1.96 -5.68 0.52
CA LEU A 6 2.37 -4.46 -0.16
C LEU A 6 2.09 -3.24 0.70
N ILE A 7 3.15 -2.55 1.09
CA ILE A 7 3.09 -1.22 1.68
C ILE A 7 3.03 -0.23 0.51
N ILE A 8 1.92 0.49 0.40
CA ILE A 8 1.69 1.43 -0.71
C ILE A 8 2.45 2.72 -0.42
N ASP A 9 3.42 3.07 -1.28
CA ASP A 9 4.09 4.38 -1.24
C ASP A 9 3.29 5.40 -2.06
N TYR A 10 2.50 6.20 -1.37
CA TYR A 10 1.72 7.27 -2.00
C TYR A 10 2.18 8.66 -1.53
N GLY A 11 3.44 8.80 -1.13
CA GLY A 11 4.07 10.08 -0.81
C GLY A 11 3.61 10.76 0.48
N VAL A 12 2.70 10.15 1.24
CA VAL A 12 2.34 10.58 2.60
C VAL A 12 2.13 9.34 3.47
N GLY A 13 2.60 9.41 4.72
CA GLY A 13 2.56 8.26 5.61
C GLY A 13 3.77 8.21 6.52
N ASN A 14 3.84 7.14 7.31
CA ASN A 14 5.01 6.80 8.11
C ASN A 14 5.46 5.39 7.72
N ASP A 15 5.97 5.29 6.49
CA ASP A 15 6.35 4.02 5.88
C ASP A 15 7.39 3.32 6.74
N GLN A 16 8.35 4.06 7.30
CA GLN A 16 9.41 3.50 8.12
C GLN A 16 8.87 2.80 9.38
N SER A 17 7.89 3.38 10.09
CA SER A 17 7.30 2.69 11.24
C SER A 17 6.55 1.42 10.84
N VAL A 18 5.85 1.43 9.71
CA VAL A 18 5.17 0.22 9.20
C VAL A 18 6.20 -0.84 8.80
N ILE A 19 7.22 -0.46 8.03
CA ILE A 19 8.34 -1.32 7.63
C ILE A 19 8.97 -1.99 8.85
N ASN A 20 9.30 -1.22 9.88
CA ASN A 20 9.92 -1.74 11.11
C ASN A 20 9.03 -2.80 11.80
N VAL A 21 7.72 -2.58 11.85
CA VAL A 21 6.79 -3.53 12.48
C VAL A 21 6.66 -4.80 11.64
N ILE A 22 6.53 -4.68 10.32
CA ILE A 22 6.37 -5.84 9.44
C ILE A 22 7.67 -6.68 9.41
N ASP A 23 8.83 -6.01 9.39
CA ASP A 23 10.14 -6.65 9.48
C ASP A 23 10.34 -7.34 10.83
N PHE A 24 9.99 -6.66 11.94
CA PHE A 24 10.02 -7.25 13.29
C PHE A 24 9.14 -8.51 13.41
N LEU A 25 8.00 -8.53 12.72
CA LEU A 25 7.09 -9.69 12.69
C LEU A 25 7.53 -10.80 11.72
N GLY A 26 8.56 -10.56 10.90
CA GLY A 26 9.13 -11.56 9.99
C GLY A 26 8.28 -11.88 8.76
N TYR A 27 7.44 -10.94 8.30
CA TYR A 27 6.64 -11.13 7.09
C TYR A 27 7.36 -10.62 5.83
N ASP A 28 7.16 -11.30 4.70
CA ASP A 28 7.63 -10.81 3.39
C ASP A 28 6.80 -9.61 2.91
N PHE A 29 7.47 -8.50 2.67
CA PHE A 29 6.82 -7.27 2.19
C PHE A 29 7.54 -6.62 0.99
N LEU A 30 6.84 -5.67 0.37
CA LEU A 30 7.37 -4.76 -0.64
C LEU A 30 6.82 -3.36 -0.37
N VAL A 31 7.63 -2.34 -0.60
CA VAL A 31 7.18 -0.95 -0.67
C VAL A 31 7.14 -0.55 -2.14
N SER A 32 5.97 -0.21 -2.67
CA SER A 32 5.81 0.18 -4.08
C SER A 32 4.45 0.84 -4.33
N ASN A 33 4.36 1.57 -5.43
CA ASN A 33 3.11 2.11 -5.99
C ASN A 33 2.85 1.67 -7.43
N LYS A 34 3.63 0.71 -7.91
CA LYS A 34 3.46 0.16 -9.26
C LYS A 34 2.20 -0.69 -9.32
N LYS A 35 1.45 -0.55 -10.42
CA LYS A 35 0.20 -1.29 -10.64
C LYS A 35 0.44 -2.80 -10.66
N GLU A 36 1.56 -3.25 -11.19
CA GLU A 36 1.92 -4.67 -11.26
C GLU A 36 2.14 -5.27 -9.88
N ASP A 37 2.70 -4.49 -8.94
CA ASP A 37 2.92 -4.93 -7.57
C ASP A 37 1.60 -5.02 -6.83
N ILE A 38 0.70 -4.05 -7.04
CA ILE A 38 -0.67 -4.07 -6.50
C ILE A 38 -1.39 -5.34 -6.95
N LEU A 39 -1.41 -5.62 -8.25
CA LEU A 39 -2.12 -6.79 -8.82
C LEU A 39 -1.56 -8.15 -8.35
N LYS A 40 -0.30 -8.21 -7.92
CA LYS A 40 0.37 -9.45 -7.48
C LYS A 40 0.31 -9.67 -5.97
N SER A 41 -0.10 -8.66 -5.21
CA SER A 41 -0.05 -8.70 -3.75
C SER A 41 -1.33 -9.26 -3.16
N SER A 42 -1.20 -9.88 -1.99
CA SER A 42 -2.33 -10.56 -1.31
C SER A 42 -2.94 -9.71 -0.19
N ALA A 43 -2.18 -8.73 0.29
CA ALA A 43 -2.60 -7.78 1.30
C ALA A 43 -1.97 -6.41 1.01
N TYR A 44 -2.66 -5.35 1.42
CA TYR A 44 -2.24 -3.97 1.22
C TYR A 44 -2.20 -3.25 2.57
N ILE A 45 -1.18 -2.41 2.76
CA ILE A 45 -1.10 -1.46 3.87
C ILE A 45 -0.99 -0.08 3.24
N LEU A 46 -1.87 0.85 3.63
CA LEU A 46 -1.72 2.28 3.36
C LEU A 46 -1.25 2.97 4.65
N PRO A 47 0.06 3.30 4.78
CA PRO A 47 0.59 3.99 5.96
C PRO A 47 -0.09 5.35 6.12
N GLY A 48 -0.53 5.73 7.32
CA GLY A 48 -1.28 6.97 7.52
C GLY A 48 -0.64 7.89 8.57
N VAL A 49 -0.79 9.21 8.36
CA VAL A 49 -0.38 10.27 9.31
C VAL A 49 -1.52 11.27 9.62
N GLY A 50 -2.76 10.94 9.24
CA GLY A 50 -3.93 11.81 9.43
C GLY A 50 -4.19 12.83 8.31
N ALA A 51 -3.39 12.83 7.25
CA ALA A 51 -3.52 13.75 6.11
C ALA A 51 -4.45 13.20 5.00
N PHE A 52 -5.74 13.00 5.30
CA PHE A 52 -6.67 12.32 4.38
C PHE A 52 -6.82 12.99 3.00
N ASN A 53 -6.95 14.32 2.95
CA ASN A 53 -7.12 15.03 1.69
C ASN A 53 -5.89 14.88 0.77
N GLU A 54 -4.70 14.97 1.36
CA GLU A 54 -3.44 14.78 0.64
C GLU A 54 -3.26 13.34 0.20
N ALA A 55 -3.62 12.38 1.06
CA ALA A 55 -3.62 10.96 0.75
C ALA A 55 -4.45 10.65 -0.51
N MET A 56 -5.70 11.09 -0.53
CA MET A 56 -6.58 10.87 -1.68
C MET A 56 -6.07 11.58 -2.93
N LYS A 57 -5.52 12.79 -2.80
CA LYS A 57 -4.92 13.50 -3.94
C LYS A 57 -3.77 12.71 -4.54
N ASN A 58 -2.88 12.17 -3.71
CA ASN A 58 -1.72 11.42 -4.17
C ASN A 58 -2.12 10.10 -4.83
N LEU A 59 -3.03 9.34 -4.20
CA LEU A 59 -3.56 8.09 -4.77
C LEU A 59 -4.23 8.29 -6.14
N ASN A 60 -4.97 9.40 -6.29
CA ASN A 60 -5.58 9.77 -7.57
C ASN A 60 -4.52 10.20 -8.59
N SER A 61 -3.52 10.99 -8.19
CA SER A 61 -2.44 11.43 -9.08
C SER A 61 -1.57 10.27 -9.60
N LEU A 62 -1.38 9.24 -8.78
CA LEU A 62 -0.70 7.99 -9.15
C LEU A 62 -1.59 7.09 -10.03
N GLY A 63 -2.89 7.38 -10.13
CA GLY A 63 -3.85 6.58 -10.89
C GLY A 63 -4.05 5.18 -10.32
N ILE A 64 -3.92 5.02 -8.99
CA ILE A 64 -4.04 3.73 -8.29
C ILE A 64 -5.28 3.64 -7.39
N ALA A 65 -5.97 4.76 -7.11
CA ALA A 65 -7.15 4.77 -6.23
C ALA A 65 -8.26 3.79 -6.67
N GLU A 66 -8.69 3.87 -7.94
CA GLU A 66 -9.72 2.97 -8.47
C GLU A 66 -9.23 1.51 -8.58
N LEU A 67 -7.93 1.31 -8.84
CA LEU A 67 -7.34 -0.02 -8.85
C LEU A 67 -7.44 -0.66 -7.46
N LEU A 68 -7.01 0.05 -6.41
CA LEU A 68 -7.08 -0.42 -5.03
C LEU A 68 -8.51 -0.71 -4.60
N LYS A 69 -9.45 0.19 -4.93
CA LYS A 69 -10.88 -0.01 -4.66
C LYS A 69 -11.41 -1.29 -5.31
N LYS A 70 -11.08 -1.54 -6.57
CA LYS A 70 -11.44 -2.79 -7.26
C LYS A 70 -10.80 -4.02 -6.61
N GLN A 71 -9.53 -3.94 -6.22
CA GLN A 71 -8.83 -5.05 -5.57
C GLN A 71 -9.44 -5.41 -4.21
N VAL A 72 -10.02 -4.47 -3.47
CA VAL A 72 -10.61 -4.75 -2.14
C VAL A 72 -12.07 -5.19 -2.25
N LEU A 73 -12.86 -4.60 -3.16
CA LEU A 73 -14.30 -4.86 -3.25
C LEU A 73 -14.67 -6.08 -4.12
N SER A 74 -13.76 -6.56 -4.96
CA SER A 74 -14.03 -7.64 -5.94
C SER A 74 -13.19 -8.90 -5.71
N ASN A 75 -12.48 -8.98 -4.58
CA ASN A 75 -11.72 -10.16 -4.16
C ASN A 75 -12.57 -11.13 -3.33
#